data_AF-A0A6G1KRJ6-F1
#
_entry.id   AF-A0A6G1KRJ6-F1
#
_cell.length_a   1.000
_cell.length_b   1.000
_cell.length_c   1.000
_cell.angle_alpha   90.00
_cell.angle_beta   90.00
_cell.angle_gamma   90.00
#
_symmetry.space_group_name_H-M   'P 1'
#
loop_
_entity.id
_entity.type
_entity.pdbx_description
1 polymer ?
#
loop_
_entity_poly.entity_id
_entity_poly.type
_entity_poly.pdbx_seq_one_letter_code
_entity_poly.pdbx_strand_id
1 'polypeptide(L)'
;MAKGLRASVKKSNRTKLRANVFGPVESARAERVHAKLLETINQSKIEPKKEDIDVDSADSNKDDAELPKGSCILTAKIPPSLFDQTPKTKTYTSDLQALAQDNLESRNLFHYLGLCSDIVGFTGDGDVKFAFDPLPPHWLSDHGLTAST
;
A
#
# COMPACT_ATOMS: atom_id res chain seq x y z
N MET A 1 -29.95 -6.04 -30.66
CA MET A 1 -28.59 -6.60 -30.52
C MET A 1 -27.65 -5.54 -29.95
N ALA A 2 -26.97 -5.84 -28.83
CA ALA A 2 -25.91 -4.97 -28.33
C ALA A 2 -24.74 -4.93 -29.34
N LYS A 3 -24.18 -3.75 -29.60
CA LYS A 3 -23.00 -3.62 -30.46
C LYS A 3 -21.76 -4.08 -29.70
N GLY A 4 -20.93 -4.93 -30.30
CA GLY A 4 -19.67 -5.40 -29.71
C GLY A 4 -18.67 -4.26 -29.47
N LEU A 5 -17.65 -4.51 -28.65
CA LEU A 5 -16.63 -3.52 -28.26
C LEU A 5 -15.85 -2.96 -29.47
N ARG A 6 -15.67 -3.78 -30.52
CA ARG A 6 -14.96 -3.43 -31.75
C ARG A 6 -15.86 -2.76 -32.80
N ALA A 7 -17.13 -2.48 -32.48
CA ALA A 7 -18.03 -1.83 -33.43
C ALA A 7 -17.49 -0.44 -33.81
N SER A 8 -17.42 -0.17 -35.12
CA SER A 8 -16.87 1.08 -35.68
C SER A 8 -17.54 2.34 -35.10
N VAL A 9 -18.86 2.29 -34.89
CA VAL A 9 -19.64 3.37 -34.27
C VAL A 9 -19.18 3.65 -32.83
N LYS A 10 -18.93 2.62 -32.02
CA LYS A 10 -18.44 2.80 -30.64
C LYS A 10 -17.01 3.37 -30.64
N LYS A 11 -16.16 2.91 -31.55
CA LYS A 11 -14.76 3.38 -31.67
C LYS A 11 -14.71 4.86 -32.05
N SER A 12 -15.41 5.26 -33.10
CA SER A 12 -15.44 6.66 -33.57
C SER A 12 -15.96 7.62 -32.51
N ASN A 13 -17.04 7.27 -31.82
CA ASN A 13 -17.57 8.09 -30.72
C ASN A 13 -16.59 8.21 -29.56
N ARG A 14 -15.94 7.12 -29.15
CA ARG A 14 -14.93 7.17 -28.07
C ARG A 14 -13.72 8.01 -28.45
N THR A 15 -13.28 7.96 -29.71
CA THR A 15 -12.20 8.83 -30.21
C THR A 15 -12.59 10.31 -30.13
N LYS A 16 -13.82 10.66 -30.52
CA LYS A 16 -14.33 12.04 -30.40
C LYS A 16 -14.37 12.52 -28.95
N LEU A 17 -14.85 11.68 -28.02
CA LEU A 17 -14.88 12.02 -26.60
C LEU A 17 -13.47 12.20 -26.02
N ARG A 18 -12.51 11.36 -26.43
CA ARG A 18 -11.11 11.54 -26.03
C ARG A 18 -10.54 12.85 -26.53
N ALA A 19 -10.78 13.22 -27.78
CA ALA A 19 -10.24 14.46 -28.33
C ALA A 19 -10.86 15.71 -27.69
N ASN A 20 -12.17 15.71 -27.48
CA ASN A 20 -12.89 16.95 -27.12
C ASN A 20 -13.08 17.12 -25.62
N VAL A 21 -13.26 16.03 -24.87
CA VAL A 21 -13.64 16.09 -23.45
C VAL A 21 -12.46 15.68 -22.57
N PHE A 22 -11.93 14.47 -22.79
CA PHE A 22 -10.94 13.92 -21.87
C PHE A 22 -9.53 14.45 -22.11
N GLY A 23 -9.13 14.65 -23.37
CA GLY A 23 -7.82 15.14 -23.75
C GLY A 23 -7.47 16.51 -23.13
N PRO A 24 -8.33 17.53 -23.28
CA PRO A 24 -8.09 18.84 -22.67
C PRO A 24 -7.97 18.77 -21.14
N VAL A 25 -8.84 17.99 -20.49
CA VAL A 25 -8.82 17.83 -19.03
C VAL A 25 -7.55 17.15 -18.54
N GLU A 26 -7.10 16.10 -19.25
CA GLU A 26 -5.85 15.40 -18.95
C GLU A 26 -4.63 16.30 -19.17
N SER A 27 -4.61 17.10 -20.25
CA SER A 27 -3.53 18.06 -20.52
C SER A 27 -3.41 19.12 -19.41
N ALA A 28 -4.52 19.74 -19.00
CA ALA A 28 -4.54 20.71 -17.91
C ALA A 28 -4.16 20.08 -16.55
N ARG A 29 -4.40 18.78 -16.36
CA ARG A 29 -3.91 18.06 -15.17
C ARG A 29 -2.40 17.84 -15.24
N ALA A 30 -1.87 17.43 -16.39
CA ALA A 30 -0.45 17.22 -16.59
C ALA A 30 0.35 18.52 -16.39
N GLU A 31 -0.13 19.64 -16.93
CA GLU A 31 0.47 20.97 -16.74
C GLU A 31 0.50 21.38 -15.27
N ARG A 32 -0.60 21.19 -14.54
CA ARG A 32 -0.65 21.48 -13.09
C ARG A 32 0.33 20.64 -12.28
N VAL A 33 0.45 19.35 -12.59
CA VAL A 33 1.40 18.46 -11.92
C VAL A 33 2.83 18.86 -12.25
N HIS A 34 3.12 19.16 -13.52
CA HIS A 34 4.43 19.63 -13.96
C HIS A 34 4.85 20.93 -13.25
N ALA A 35 3.95 21.90 -13.12
CA ALA A 35 4.21 23.14 -12.40
C ALA A 35 4.58 22.87 -10.92
N LYS A 36 3.84 22.00 -10.24
CA LYS A 36 4.14 21.60 -8.85
C LYS A 36 5.49 20.91 -8.73
N LEU A 37 5.84 20.05 -9.68
CA LEU A 37 7.14 19.37 -9.67
C LEU A 37 8.28 20.37 -9.82
N LEU A 38 8.16 21.35 -10.73
CA LEU A 38 9.17 22.41 -10.85
C LEU A 38 9.27 23.26 -9.58
N GLU A 39 8.14 23.60 -8.95
CA GLU A 39 8.13 24.29 -7.66
C GLU A 39 8.89 23.49 -6.59
N THR A 40 8.64 22.18 -6.47
CA THR A 40 9.36 21.31 -5.51
C THR A 40 10.85 21.15 -5.80
N ILE A 41 11.24 21.16 -7.08
CA ILE A 41 12.66 21.11 -7.47
C ILE A 41 13.35 22.43 -7.13
N ASN A 42 12.67 23.56 -7.35
CA ASN A 42 13.20 24.90 -7.11
C ASN A 42 13.20 25.30 -5.62
N GLN A 43 12.43 24.60 -4.78
CA GLN A 43 12.63 24.65 -3.33
C GLN A 43 14.04 24.13 -3.06
N SER A 44 14.99 25.05 -2.91
CA SER A 44 16.38 24.78 -2.56
C SER A 44 16.41 23.75 -1.44
N LYS A 45 17.07 22.62 -1.69
CA LYS A 45 17.28 21.50 -0.76
C LYS A 45 17.39 22.04 0.66
N ILE A 46 16.30 21.88 1.42
CA ILE A 46 16.24 22.32 2.82
C ILE A 46 17.42 21.61 3.49
N GLU A 47 18.43 22.38 3.89
CA GLU A 47 19.54 21.82 4.65
C GLU A 47 18.93 21.19 5.90
N PRO A 48 19.12 19.88 6.14
CA PRO A 48 18.72 19.31 7.41
C PRO A 48 19.52 20.04 8.48
N LYS A 49 18.81 20.80 9.31
CA LYS A 49 19.36 21.45 10.49
C LYS A 49 20.03 20.35 11.31
N LYS A 50 21.37 20.37 11.33
CA LYS A 50 22.21 19.47 12.14
C LYS A 50 21.92 19.81 13.60
N GLU A 51 21.10 19.00 14.25
CA GLU A 51 21.09 18.94 15.71
C GLU A 51 21.82 17.64 16.06
N ASP A 52 22.99 17.81 16.67
CA ASP A 52 23.95 16.78 17.05
C ASP A 52 23.27 15.71 17.91
N ILE A 53 23.27 14.46 17.44
CA ILE A 53 23.03 13.29 18.29
C ILE A 53 24.31 12.48 18.28
N ASP A 54 25.05 12.62 19.37
CA ASP A 54 26.21 11.84 19.77
C ASP A 54 25.82 10.35 19.83
N VAL A 55 26.53 9.52 19.06
CA VAL A 55 26.36 8.07 19.05
C VAL A 55 27.67 7.45 19.52
N ASP A 56 27.75 7.23 20.82
CA ASP A 56 28.66 6.25 21.40
C ASP A 56 27.88 5.37 22.40
N SER A 57 27.60 4.13 22.00
CA SER A 57 27.89 2.96 22.83
C SER A 57 27.65 1.67 22.03
N ALA A 58 28.67 0.82 22.05
CA ALA A 58 28.81 -0.42 21.32
C ALA A 58 27.90 -1.59 21.77
N ASP A 59 27.73 -2.52 20.82
CA ASP A 59 27.51 -3.97 20.91
C ASP A 59 26.29 -4.53 21.66
N SER A 60 25.39 -5.21 20.92
CA SER A 60 25.39 -6.69 20.88
C SER A 60 24.20 -7.29 20.07
N ASN A 61 24.56 -8.21 19.16
CA ASN A 61 23.81 -9.39 18.69
C ASN A 61 22.54 -9.25 17.82
N LYS A 62 22.75 -9.51 16.52
CA LYS A 62 22.12 -10.52 15.63
C LYS A 62 20.59 -10.67 15.58
N ASP A 63 20.14 -10.63 14.32
CA ASP A 63 18.88 -11.13 13.77
C ASP A 63 17.63 -10.28 14.02
N ASP A 64 17.71 -8.98 13.74
CA ASP A 64 16.55 -8.24 13.29
C ASP A 64 16.98 -7.40 12.09
N ALA A 65 16.31 -7.60 10.95
CA ALA A 65 16.42 -6.68 9.83
C ALA A 65 16.21 -5.27 10.38
N GLU A 66 17.19 -4.39 10.17
CA GLU A 66 17.27 -3.04 10.75
C GLU A 66 16.13 -2.19 10.17
N LEU A 67 14.92 -2.43 10.67
CA LEU A 67 13.74 -1.65 10.34
C LEU A 67 13.83 -0.33 11.11
N PRO A 68 13.48 0.80 10.48
CA PRO A 68 13.60 2.11 11.10
C PRO A 68 12.81 2.18 12.41
N LYS A 69 13.37 2.85 13.43
CA LYS A 69 12.74 3.02 14.75
C LYS A 69 11.28 3.50 14.59
N GLY A 70 10.32 2.69 15.02
CA GLY A 70 8.88 2.97 14.89
C GLY A 70 8.17 2.20 13.77
N SER A 71 8.87 1.36 13.00
CA SER A 71 8.25 0.37 12.13
C SER A 71 7.58 -0.75 12.93
N CYS A 72 6.48 -1.31 12.43
CA CYS A 72 5.85 -2.50 13.00
C CYS A 72 5.79 -3.65 12.00
N ILE A 73 5.73 -4.87 12.52
CA ILE A 73 5.54 -6.09 11.73
C ILE A 73 4.14 -6.62 12.02
N LEU A 74 3.32 -6.81 10.98
CA LEU A 74 2.04 -7.51 11.08
C LEU A 74 2.09 -8.80 10.27
N THR A 75 1.41 -9.82 10.77
CA THR A 75 1.24 -11.09 10.06
C THR A 75 -0.18 -11.23 9.52
N ALA A 76 -0.31 -11.82 8.33
CA ALA A 76 -1.60 -12.22 7.80
C ALA A 76 -1.57 -13.63 7.23
N LYS A 77 -2.69 -14.33 7.39
CA LYS A 77 -2.89 -15.67 6.83
C LYS A 77 -3.05 -15.62 5.32
N ILE A 78 -2.49 -16.62 4.65
CA ILE A 78 -2.71 -16.81 3.22
C ILE A 78 -4.06 -17.52 3.05
N PRO A 79 -5.02 -16.93 2.33
CA PRO A 79 -6.31 -17.54 2.11
C PRO A 79 -6.17 -18.85 1.32
N PRO A 80 -6.93 -19.91 1.66
CA PRO A 80 -6.88 -21.20 0.97
C PRO A 80 -7.12 -21.10 -0.54
N SER A 81 -7.86 -20.08 -1.00
CA SER A 81 -8.06 -19.80 -2.43
C SER A 81 -6.78 -19.45 -3.22
N LEU A 82 -5.69 -19.06 -2.55
CA LEU A 82 -4.39 -18.80 -3.18
C LEU A 82 -3.45 -20.01 -3.17
N PHE A 83 -3.82 -21.10 -2.49
CA PHE A 83 -3.08 -22.35 -2.59
C PHE A 83 -3.50 -23.10 -3.84
N ASP A 84 -2.52 -23.46 -4.66
CA ASP A 84 -2.73 -24.30 -5.84
C ASP A 84 -2.90 -25.78 -5.40
N GLN A 85 -3.96 -26.06 -4.65
CA GLN A 85 -4.32 -27.43 -4.30
C GLN A 85 -5.02 -28.07 -5.49
N THR A 86 -4.25 -28.86 -6.24
CA THR A 86 -4.79 -29.92 -7.10
C THR A 86 -5.86 -30.73 -6.35
N PRO A 87 -6.92 -31.19 -7.04
CA PRO A 87 -8.23 -31.37 -6.43
C PRO A 87 -8.25 -32.55 -5.46
N LYS A 88 -8.47 -32.27 -4.18
CA LYS A 88 -9.05 -33.25 -3.26
C LYS A 88 -10.52 -32.91 -3.06
N THR A 89 -11.33 -33.54 -3.89
CA THR A 89 -12.77 -33.77 -3.73
C THR A 89 -13.09 -34.17 -2.29
N LYS A 90 -13.63 -33.25 -1.48
CA LYS A 90 -14.46 -33.57 -0.30
C LYS A 90 -15.56 -32.53 -0.11
N THR A 91 -16.74 -32.92 -0.58
CA THR A 91 -18.04 -32.71 0.06
C THR A 91 -18.51 -31.28 0.29
N TYR A 92 -19.11 -30.74 -0.76
CA TYR A 92 -20.18 -29.74 -0.73
C TYR A 92 -21.13 -29.99 0.44
N THR A 93 -21.22 -29.07 1.41
CA THR A 93 -22.40 -28.78 2.29
C THR A 93 -22.04 -28.02 3.57
N SER A 94 -20.77 -27.89 3.96
CA SER A 94 -20.32 -27.09 5.13
C SER A 94 -19.75 -25.70 4.77
N ASP A 95 -19.89 -25.28 3.51
CA ASP A 95 -18.92 -24.39 2.86
C ASP A 95 -19.21 -22.90 2.96
N LEU A 96 -20.40 -22.48 3.42
CA LEU A 96 -20.72 -21.05 3.48
C LEU A 96 -19.88 -20.30 4.52
N GLN A 97 -19.63 -20.93 5.68
CA GLN A 97 -18.80 -20.31 6.72
C GLN A 97 -17.32 -20.32 6.33
N ALA A 98 -16.84 -21.41 5.73
CA ALA A 98 -15.47 -21.49 5.21
C ALA A 98 -15.23 -20.50 4.08
N LEU A 99 -16.19 -20.33 3.16
CA LEU A 99 -16.13 -19.32 2.11
C LEU A 99 -16.17 -17.90 2.66
N ALA A 100 -17.01 -17.64 3.67
CA ALA A 100 -17.05 -16.33 4.33
C ALA A 100 -15.71 -16.00 5.02
N GLN A 101 -15.10 -17.00 5.65
CA GLN A 101 -13.78 -16.88 6.28
C GLN A 101 -12.67 -16.63 5.25
N ASP A 102 -12.65 -17.39 4.16
CA ASP A 102 -11.68 -17.20 3.04
C ASP A 102 -11.82 -15.81 2.41
N ASN A 103 -13.05 -15.31 2.25
CA ASN A 103 -13.29 -13.94 1.77
C ASN A 103 -12.78 -12.89 2.76
N LEU A 104 -12.97 -13.09 4.06
CA LEU A 104 -12.47 -12.17 5.09
C LEU A 104 -10.94 -12.15 5.12
N GLU A 105 -10.31 -13.32 5.09
CA GLU A 105 -8.85 -13.48 5.06
C GLU A 105 -8.26 -12.86 3.79
N SER A 106 -8.88 -13.08 2.63
CA SER A 106 -8.48 -12.46 1.37
C SER A 106 -8.56 -10.94 1.44
N ARG A 107 -9.66 -10.38 1.96
CA ARG A 107 -9.82 -8.92 2.09
C ARG A 107 -8.77 -8.32 3.03
N ASN A 108 -8.50 -8.99 4.15
CA ASN A 108 -7.48 -8.55 5.11
C ASN A 108 -6.09 -8.60 4.47
N LEU A 109 -5.74 -9.70 3.80
CA LEU A 109 -4.47 -9.85 3.10
C LEU A 109 -4.26 -8.73 2.06
N PHE A 110 -5.24 -8.48 1.20
CA PHE A 110 -5.15 -7.40 0.19
C PHE A 110 -5.11 -6.01 0.83
N HIS A 111 -5.78 -5.83 1.97
CA HIS A 111 -5.71 -4.57 2.71
C HIS A 111 -4.30 -4.33 3.24
N TYR A 112 -3.68 -5.33 3.88
CA TYR A 112 -2.31 -5.23 4.37
C TYR A 112 -1.30 -5.06 3.23
N LEU A 113 -1.45 -5.76 2.11
CA LEU A 113 -0.62 -5.58 0.91
C LEU A 113 -0.67 -4.16 0.34
N GLY A 114 -1.81 -3.47 0.48
CA GLY A 114 -1.95 -2.09 0.02
C GLY A 114 -1.34 -1.05 0.98
N LEU A 115 -1.09 -1.43 2.23
CA LEU A 115 -0.60 -0.55 3.29
C LEU A 115 0.86 -0.82 3.68
N CYS A 116 1.35 -2.04 3.47
CA CYS A 116 2.70 -2.42 3.83
C CYS A 116 3.72 -1.72 2.93
N SER A 117 4.86 -1.38 3.52
CA SER A 117 6.01 -0.85 2.80
C SER A 117 6.81 -1.97 2.13
N ASP A 118 6.92 -3.13 2.79
CA ASP A 118 7.65 -4.28 2.27
C ASP A 118 7.09 -5.61 2.79
N ILE A 119 7.40 -6.70 2.09
CA ILE A 119 7.11 -8.09 2.50
C ILE A 119 8.40 -8.71 3.00
N VAL A 120 8.47 -8.94 4.31
CA VAL A 120 9.66 -9.48 4.98
C VAL A 120 9.86 -10.96 4.67
N GLY A 121 8.76 -11.69 4.46
CA GLY A 121 8.79 -13.12 4.16
C GLY A 121 7.64 -13.87 4.82
N PHE A 122 7.89 -15.13 5.19
CA PHE A 122 6.88 -16.01 5.79
C PHE A 122 7.28 -16.42 7.21
N THR A 123 6.29 -16.57 8.09
CA THR A 123 6.43 -17.14 9.43
C THR A 123 6.53 -18.67 9.32
N GLY A 124 7.04 -19.33 10.38
CA GLY A 124 7.07 -20.80 10.44
C GLY A 124 5.70 -21.47 10.27
N ASP A 125 4.62 -20.75 10.60
CA ASP A 125 3.23 -21.20 10.44
C ASP A 125 2.68 -21.00 9.01
N GLY A 126 3.46 -20.40 8.10
CA GLY A 126 3.06 -20.12 6.72
C GLY A 126 2.40 -18.76 6.49
N ASP A 127 2.26 -17.94 7.53
CA ASP A 127 1.69 -16.59 7.44
C ASP A 127 2.68 -15.58 6.83
N VAL A 128 2.19 -14.62 6.05
CA VAL A 128 3.00 -13.57 5.43
C VAL A 128 3.32 -12.48 6.46
N LYS A 129 4.59 -12.06 6.55
CA LYS A 129 5.06 -10.94 7.36
C LYS A 129 5.17 -9.68 6.53
N PHE A 130 4.53 -8.62 6.99
CA PHE A 130 4.54 -7.29 6.39
C PHE A 130 5.31 -6.32 7.28
N ALA A 131 6.17 -5.50 6.68
CA ALA A 131 6.77 -4.35 7.32
C ALA A 131 5.98 -3.08 7.00
N PHE A 132 5.82 -2.22 8.00
CA PHE A 132 5.21 -0.89 7.87
C PHE A 132 6.19 0.17 8.32
N ASP A 133 6.31 1.25 7.54
CA ASP A 133 7.15 2.38 7.92
C ASP A 133 6.61 3.12 9.14
N PRO A 134 7.49 3.77 9.94
CA PRO A 134 7.06 4.66 10.99
C PRO A 134 6.20 5.79 10.41
N LEU A 135 5.10 6.10 11.10
CA LEU A 135 4.30 7.26 10.76
C LEU A 135 5.16 8.53 10.88
N PRO A 136 4.99 9.52 9.98
CA PRO A 136 5.71 10.77 10.08
C PRO A 136 5.51 11.43 11.45
N PRO A 137 6.55 12.04 12.05
CA PRO A 137 6.48 12.58 13.41
C PRO A 137 5.41 13.66 13.62
N HIS A 138 4.98 14.35 12.56
CA HIS A 138 3.90 15.35 12.63
C HIS A 138 2.49 14.75 12.81
N TRP A 139 2.32 13.43 12.65
CA TRP A 139 1.06 12.73 12.96
C TRP A 139 1.00 12.23 14.41
N LEU A 140 2.16 12.18 15.09
CA LEU A 140 2.29 11.83 16.51
C LEU A 140 2.34 13.07 17.42
N SER A 141 2.00 14.26 16.92
CA SER A 141 1.92 15.46 17.76
C SER A 141 0.72 15.34 18.71
N ASP A 142 0.99 14.76 19.89
CA ASP A 142 0.09 14.73 21.04
C ASP A 142 -0.43 16.14 21.32
N HIS A 143 -1.75 16.28 21.38
CA HIS A 143 -2.37 17.43 22.02
C HIS A 143 -1.89 17.47 23.48
N GLY A 144 -1.01 18.43 23.77
CA GLY A 144 -0.41 18.62 25.08
C GLY A 144 -1.47 18.76 26.18
N LEU A 145 -1.58 17.72 27.01
CA LEU A 145 -2.04 17.85 28.38
C LEU A 145 -0.81 18.16 29.24
N THR A 146 -0.50 19.45 29.34
CA THR A 146 0.41 19.98 30.35
C THR A 146 -0.24 19.74 31.72
N ALA A 147 0.26 18.77 32.48
CA ALA A 147 0.00 18.69 33.91
C ALA A 147 0.73 19.87 34.58
N SER A 148 -0.02 20.90 34.99
CA SER A 148 0.49 21.93 35.89
C SER A 148 0.47 21.36 37.31
N THR A 149 1.66 21.27 37.89
CA THR A 149 1.92 21.05 39.32
C THR A 149 1.30 22.15 40.19
#